data_AF-A0A125SHV7-F1
#
_entry.id   AF-A0A125SHV7-F1
#
_cell.length_a   1.000
_cell.length_b   1.000
_cell.length_c   1.000
_cell.angle_alpha   90.00
_cell.angle_beta   90.00
_cell.angle_gamma   90.00
#
_symmetry.space_group_name_H-M   'P 1'
#
loop_
_entity.id
_entity.type
_entity.pdbx_description
1 polymer ?
#
loop_
_entity_poly.entity_id
_entity_poly.type
_entity_poly.pdbx_seq_one_letter_code
_entity_poly.pdbx_strand_id
1 'polypeptide(L)' 'MTEATSTLTRAEWLTWHGKGFKAVERLKQIHDMFGLVPEDSAHMALWWNLRGTYWYLESTVDT' A
#
# COMPACT_ATOMS: atom_id res chain seq x y z
N MET A 1 -2.11 0.41 14.89
CA MET A 1 -1.48 1.54 14.16
C MET A 1 0.03 1.37 13.96
N THR A 2 0.81 0.97 14.98
CA THR A 2 2.28 0.78 14.85
C THR A 2 2.72 -0.19 13.74
N GLU A 3 1.96 -1.26 13.52
CA GLU A 3 2.24 -2.26 12.49
C GLU A 3 1.98 -1.76 11.05
N ALA A 4 0.99 -0.87 10.86
CA ALA A 4 0.73 -0.26 9.55
C ALA A 4 1.86 0.69 9.16
N THR A 5 2.37 1.49 10.12
CA THR A 5 3.48 2.40 9.88
C THR A 5 4.77 1.66 9.54
N SER A 6 5.12 0.60 10.28
CA SER A 6 6.32 -0.20 9.98
C SER A 6 6.21 -0.89 8.61
N THR A 7 5.00 -1.32 8.22
CA THR A 7 4.73 -1.93 6.92
C THR A 7 4.84 -0.91 5.78
N LEU A 8 4.39 0.34 5.99
CA LEU A 8 4.56 1.44 5.02
C LEU A 8 6.04 1.79 4.81
N THR A 9 6.80 2.00 5.88
CA THR A 9 8.25 2.26 5.78
C THR A 9 8.97 1.12 5.08
N ARG A 10 8.53 -0.13 5.28
CA ARG A 10 9.09 -1.28 4.57
C ARG A 10 8.72 -1.28 3.10
N ALA A 11 7.48 -0.94 2.74
CA ALA A 11 7.04 -0.84 1.35
C ALA A 11 7.84 0.24 0.59
N GLU A 12 8.04 1.41 1.20
CA GLU A 12 8.87 2.49 0.65
C GLU A 12 10.30 2.04 0.37
N TRP A 13 10.95 1.40 1.36
CA TRP A 13 12.29 0.83 1.19
C TRP A 13 12.34 -0.20 0.04
N LEU A 14 11.34 -1.07 -0.08
CA LEU A 14 11.26 -2.06 -1.14
C LEU A 14 11.13 -1.40 -2.52
N THR A 15 10.32 -0.36 -2.66
CA THR A 15 10.18 0.42 -3.89
C THR A 15 11.51 1.04 -4.30
N TRP A 16 12.21 1.72 -3.39
CA TRP A 16 13.51 2.34 -3.69
C TRP A 16 14.60 1.35 -4.10
N HIS A 17 14.53 0.11 -3.61
CA HIS A 17 15.49 -0.95 -3.94
C HIS A 17 15.03 -1.86 -5.10
N GLY A 18 14.08 -1.40 -5.93
CA GLY A 18 13.65 -2.12 -7.14
C GLY A 18 12.86 -3.41 -6.85
N LYS A 19 12.32 -3.56 -5.65
CA LYS A 19 11.51 -4.73 -5.22
C LYS A 19 10.03 -4.37 -5.22
N GLY A 20 9.56 -3.77 -6.32
CA GLY A 20 8.20 -3.27 -6.50
C GLY A 20 7.12 -4.31 -6.19
N PHE A 21 7.30 -5.56 -6.65
CA PHE A 21 6.35 -6.64 -6.36
C PHE A 21 6.16 -6.90 -4.85
N LYS A 22 7.25 -6.84 -4.06
CA LYS A 22 7.17 -6.98 -2.59
C LYS A 22 6.55 -5.76 -1.94
N ALA A 23 6.78 -4.56 -2.49
CA ALA A 23 6.13 -3.35 -2.01
C ALA A 23 4.61 -3.44 -2.23
N VAL A 24 4.17 -3.91 -3.41
CA VAL A 24 2.77 -4.17 -3.74
C VAL A 24 2.12 -5.14 -2.75
N GLU A 25 2.76 -6.27 -2.44
CA GLU A 25 2.24 -7.22 -1.43
C GLU A 25 2.00 -6.55 -0.07
N ARG A 26 2.91 -5.70 0.38
CA ARG A 26 2.78 -4.98 1.67
C ARG A 26 1.70 -3.92 1.64
N LEU A 27 1.57 -3.18 0.54
CA LEU A 27 0.50 -2.19 0.38
C LEU A 27 -0.88 -2.84 0.33
N LYS A 28 -1.01 -4.01 -0.34
CA LYS A 28 -2.23 -4.82 -0.33
C LYS A 28 -2.56 -5.31 1.08
N GLN A 29 -1.58 -5.82 1.84
CA GLN A 29 -1.79 -6.21 3.24
C GLN A 29 -2.33 -5.06 4.10
N ILE A 30 -1.76 -3.85 3.99
CA ILE A 30 -2.26 -2.69 4.74
C ILE A 30 -3.67 -2.32 4.29
N HIS A 31 -3.92 -2.31 2.97
CA HIS A 31 -5.25 -2.02 2.42
C HIS A 31 -6.31 -3.01 2.94
N ASP A 32 -5.98 -4.29 3.00
CA ASP A 32 -6.88 -5.34 3.47
C ASP A 32 -7.18 -5.24 4.98
N MET A 33 -6.30 -4.60 5.78
CA MET A 33 -6.57 -4.31 7.19
C MET A 33 -7.74 -3.33 7.38
N PHE A 34 -8.03 -2.47 6.40
CA PHE A 34 -9.21 -1.60 6.45
C PHE A 34 -10.51 -2.36 6.20
N GLY A 35 -10.44 -3.56 5.62
CA GLY A 35 -11.60 -4.35 5.23
C GLY A 35 -12.38 -3.69 4.10
N LEU A 36 -13.62 -3.28 4.38
CA LEU A 36 -14.48 -2.53 3.45
C LEU A 36 -14.06 -1.06 3.40
N VAL A 37 -14.78 -0.27 2.58
CA VAL A 37 -14.59 1.19 2.50
C VAL A 37 -14.79 1.80 3.90
N PRO A 38 -13.79 2.52 4.46
CA PRO A 38 -13.91 3.15 5.77
C PRO A 38 -15.00 4.23 5.80
N GLU A 39 -15.67 4.43 6.94
CA GLU A 39 -16.70 5.48 7.08
C GLU A 39 -16.10 6.86 7.39
N ASP A 40 -14.95 6.92 8.04
CA ASP A 40 -14.31 8.19 8.35
C ASP A 40 -13.44 8.70 7.19
N SER A 41 -13.42 10.03 7.04
CA SER A 41 -12.79 10.69 5.90
C SER A 41 -11.27 10.48 5.82
N ALA A 42 -10.60 10.32 6.96
CA ALA A 42 -9.14 10.14 7.00
C ALA A 42 -8.74 8.73 6.53
N HIS A 43 -9.45 7.70 6.99
CA HIS A 43 -9.22 6.33 6.56
C HIS A 43 -9.69 6.12 5.11
N MET A 44 -10.75 6.81 4.64
CA MET A 44 -11.15 6.82 3.23
C MET A 44 -10.06 7.35 2.29
N ALA A 45 -9.48 8.51 2.62
CA ALA A 45 -8.40 9.07 1.82
C ALA A 45 -7.20 8.13 1.76
N LEU A 46 -6.82 7.53 2.89
CA LEU A 46 -5.74 6.56 2.96
C LEU A 46 -6.05 5.29 2.14
N TRP A 47 -7.28 4.77 2.23
CA TRP A 47 -7.73 3.61 1.46
C TRP A 47 -7.59 3.82 -0.05
N TRP A 48 -8.07 4.96 -0.56
CA TRP A 48 -7.95 5.31 -1.98
C TRP A 48 -6.49 5.48 -2.43
N ASN A 49 -5.66 6.13 -1.61
CA ASN A 49 -4.24 6.31 -1.92
C ASN A 49 -3.47 4.99 -1.96
N LEU A 50 -3.72 4.09 -1.00
CA LEU A 50 -3.14 2.75 -1.01
C LEU A 50 -3.52 1.99 -2.27
N ARG A 51 -4.82 1.99 -2.62
CA ARG A 51 -5.35 1.36 -3.83
C ARG A 51 -4.69 1.88 -5.10
N GLY A 52 -4.64 3.19 -5.28
CA GLY A 52 -4.00 3.80 -6.44
C GLY A 52 -2.51 3.48 -6.52
N THR A 53 -1.80 3.50 -5.39
CA THR A 53 -0.36 3.28 -5.34
C THR A 53 0.01 1.84 -5.73
N TYR A 54 -0.64 0.82 -5.15
CA TYR A 54 -0.30 -0.55 -5.49
C TYR A 54 -0.71 -0.91 -6.91
N TRP A 55 -1.81 -0.36 -7.44
CA TRP A 55 -2.19 -0.54 -8.84
C TRP A 55 -1.18 0.08 -9.79
N TYR A 56 -0.71 1.30 -9.49
CA TYR A 56 0.33 1.95 -10.29
C TYR A 56 1.61 1.10 -10.30
N LEU A 57 2.10 0.70 -9.12
CA LEU A 57 3.30 -0.12 -9.02
C LEU A 57 3.15 -1.45 -9.75
N GLU A 58 2.03 -2.16 -9.59
CA GLU A 58 1.73 -3.41 -10.28
C GLU A 58 1.77 -3.23 -11.81
N SER A 59 1.20 -2.14 -12.34
CA SER A 59 1.26 -1.82 -13.77
C SER A 59 2.66 -1.47 -14.31
N THR A 60 3.60 -1.14 -13.43
CA THR A 60 4.98 -0.78 -13.81
C THR A 60 5.99 -1.94 -13.67
N VAL A 61 5.59 -3.05 -13.02
CA VAL A 61 6.45 -4.22 -12.83
C VAL A 61 6.39 -5.18 -14.03
N ASP A 62 5.42 -4.99 -14.94
CA ASP A 62 5.23 -5.78 -16.17
C ASP A 62 6.06 -5.29 -17.39
N THR A 63 7.06 -4.43 -17.19
CA THR A 63 8.03 -3.97 -18.22
C THR A 63 9.46 -4.28 -17.84
#